data_AF-A0A7J2HED6-F1
#
_entry.id   AF-A0A7J2HED6-F1
#
_cell.length_a   1.000
_cell.length_b   1.000
_cell.length_c   1.000
_cell.angle_alpha   90.00
_cell.angle_beta   90.00
_cell.angle_gamma   90.00
#
_symmetry.space_group_name_H-M   'P 1'
#
loop_
_entity.id
_entity.type
_entity.pdbx_description
1 polymer ?
#
loop_
_entity_poly.entity_id
_entity_poly.type
_entity_poly.pdbx_seq_one_letter_code
_entity_poly.pdbx_strand_id
1 'polypeptide(L)'
;MIADDPRTVIAALKIVREEAEKAGYRYAEFKDEGVVFMDVSPVIKSRESAAEWLEEAWGGYAEERFDEVPEEPPFTWLEEDRYGTPFFIWKEIADRNGFKGKPIEGEGIVVYCDTAESFNPFFWKLGKYYVCTGFTKTQPFTAEEVEANTRYHKWICRVLKRLEKLPWWNFYVHDEAGYYETMDEKKMAESFEAVAKLIWGVSSAIQEAIDEAGLPLRGVVAGKHDVKKLRDKLKDVVRREAATDRQMTIDDYMNETLDKYGGDPHRSLGAHSTSIFRGVGVLHPRA
;
A
#
# COMPACT_ATOMS: atom_id res chain seq x y z
N MET A 1 -13.17 -4.70 5.01
CA MET A 1 -13.78 -5.82 5.77
C MET A 1 -14.56 -5.26 6.94
N ILE A 2 -15.79 -5.73 7.15
CA ILE A 2 -16.68 -5.26 8.22
C ILE A 2 -17.31 -6.48 8.90
N ALA A 3 -17.23 -6.55 10.22
CA ALA A 3 -17.85 -7.59 11.04
C ALA A 3 -18.78 -6.99 12.09
N ASP A 4 -19.85 -7.70 12.41
CA ASP A 4 -20.78 -7.42 13.50
C ASP A 4 -20.64 -8.41 14.68
N ASP A 5 -19.90 -9.50 14.49
CA ASP A 5 -19.51 -10.46 15.55
C ASP A 5 -18.00 -10.34 15.89
N PRO A 6 -17.62 -10.06 17.14
CA PRO A 6 -16.21 -10.05 17.55
C PRO A 6 -15.49 -11.39 17.32
N ARG A 7 -16.21 -12.53 17.28
CA ARG A 7 -15.61 -13.83 16.98
C ARG A 7 -15.00 -13.89 15.59
N THR A 8 -15.59 -13.19 14.62
CA THR A 8 -15.06 -13.05 13.26
C THR A 8 -13.71 -12.34 13.28
N VAL A 9 -13.59 -11.24 14.03
CA VAL A 9 -12.34 -10.49 14.20
C VAL A 9 -11.26 -11.35 14.86
N ILE A 10 -11.60 -12.02 15.97
CA ILE A 10 -10.66 -12.90 16.68
C ILE A 10 -10.14 -14.02 15.76
N ALA A 11 -11.04 -14.65 14.98
CA ALA A 11 -10.67 -15.67 14.02
C ALA A 11 -9.77 -15.10 12.91
N ALA A 12 -10.06 -13.90 12.41
CA ALA A 12 -9.26 -13.24 11.40
C ALA A 12 -7.83 -12.95 11.89
N LEU A 13 -7.68 -12.35 13.07
CA LEU A 13 -6.37 -12.05 13.65
C LEU A 13 -5.57 -13.34 13.90
N LYS A 14 -6.23 -14.41 14.36
CA LYS A 14 -5.60 -15.73 14.50
C LYS A 14 -5.09 -16.28 13.17
N ILE A 15 -5.88 -16.19 12.09
CA ILE A 15 -5.46 -16.65 10.75
C ILE A 15 -4.25 -15.86 10.26
N VAL A 16 -4.27 -14.53 10.39
CA VAL A 16 -3.16 -13.67 9.96
C VAL A 16 -1.88 -14.04 10.70
N ARG A 17 -1.97 -14.21 12.02
CA ARG A 17 -0.83 -14.63 12.84
C ARG A 17 -0.26 -15.97 12.39
N GLU A 18 -1.11 -17.00 12.29
CA GLU A 18 -0.69 -18.34 11.89
C GLU A 18 0.01 -18.35 10.52
N GLU A 19 -0.53 -17.59 9.56
CA GLU A 19 0.06 -17.48 8.23
C GLU A 19 1.36 -16.67 8.22
N ALA A 20 1.48 -15.64 9.06
CA ALA A 20 2.72 -14.88 9.20
C ALA A 20 3.83 -15.76 9.80
N GLU A 21 3.53 -16.48 10.89
CA GLU A 21 4.45 -17.41 11.56
C GLU A 21 4.92 -18.51 10.60
N LYS A 22 3.98 -19.15 9.90
CA LYS A 22 4.28 -20.22 8.95
C LYS A 22 5.19 -19.74 7.81
N ALA A 23 5.03 -18.50 7.37
CA ALA A 23 5.83 -17.90 6.31
C ALA A 23 7.13 -17.25 6.80
N GLY A 24 7.34 -17.16 8.12
CA GLY A 24 8.51 -16.51 8.73
C GLY A 24 8.47 -14.98 8.69
N TYR A 25 7.30 -14.38 8.49
CA TYR A 25 7.16 -12.92 8.56
C TYR A 25 7.14 -12.43 10.00
N ARG A 26 7.87 -11.35 10.27
CA ARG A 26 7.76 -10.62 11.53
C ARG A 26 6.39 -9.96 11.60
N TYR A 27 5.74 -10.05 12.75
CA TYR A 27 4.49 -9.36 13.03
C TYR A 27 4.48 -8.78 14.45
N ALA A 28 3.56 -7.85 14.70
CA ALA A 28 3.26 -7.35 16.03
C ALA A 28 1.74 -7.20 16.19
N GLU A 29 1.24 -7.56 17.37
CA GLU A 29 -0.16 -7.38 17.76
C GLU A 29 -0.32 -6.05 18.49
N PHE A 30 -1.43 -5.35 18.23
CA PHE A 30 -1.69 -4.04 18.78
C PHE A 30 -3.12 -3.95 19.31
N LYS A 31 -3.26 -3.18 20.40
CA LYS A 31 -4.51 -2.59 20.86
C LYS A 31 -4.25 -1.11 21.06
N ASP A 32 -5.01 -0.27 20.40
CA ASP A 32 -4.71 1.16 20.34
C ASP A 32 -5.97 2.01 20.22
N GLU A 33 -5.81 3.30 20.48
CA GLU A 33 -6.82 4.32 20.33
C GLU A 33 -6.66 5.06 18.99
N GLY A 34 -7.79 5.47 18.43
CA GLY A 34 -7.86 6.21 17.19
C GLY A 34 -8.90 7.29 17.22
N VAL A 35 -9.03 7.99 16.09
CA VAL A 35 -10.21 8.79 15.78
C VAL A 35 -10.76 8.38 14.42
N VAL A 36 -12.09 8.44 14.30
CA VAL A 36 -12.81 8.31 13.03
C VAL A 36 -13.45 9.64 12.66
N PHE A 37 -13.34 10.01 11.39
CA PHE A 37 -14.04 11.17 10.83
C PHE A 37 -14.47 10.88 9.40
N MET A 38 -15.34 11.73 8.87
CA MET A 38 -15.83 11.62 7.51
C MET A 38 -14.81 12.20 6.53
N ASP A 39 -14.22 11.36 5.67
CA ASP A 39 -13.38 11.82 4.56
C ASP A 39 -14.24 12.01 3.31
N VAL A 40 -14.14 13.18 2.70
CA VAL A 40 -15.00 13.62 1.60
C VAL A 40 -14.17 13.77 0.34
N SER A 41 -14.50 12.98 -0.67
CA SER A 41 -13.78 12.92 -1.93
C SER A 41 -14.68 13.26 -3.13
N PRO A 42 -14.14 13.89 -4.18
CA PRO A 42 -14.87 14.10 -5.42
C PRO A 42 -15.03 12.78 -6.18
N VAL A 43 -16.11 12.68 -6.96
CA VAL A 43 -16.33 11.61 -7.93
C VAL A 43 -15.36 11.80 -9.10
N ILE A 44 -14.45 10.85 -9.30
CA ILE A 44 -13.37 10.95 -10.31
C ILE A 44 -13.80 10.41 -11.69
N LYS A 45 -14.64 9.36 -11.73
CA LYS A 45 -15.05 8.69 -12.98
C LYS A 45 -16.49 9.03 -13.36
N SER A 46 -17.42 8.47 -12.62
CA SER A 46 -18.85 8.74 -12.74
C SER A 46 -19.53 8.43 -11.42
N ARG A 47 -20.74 8.97 -11.25
CA ARG A 47 -21.54 8.72 -10.05
C ARG A 47 -21.88 7.23 -9.94
N GLU A 48 -22.13 6.55 -11.06
CA GLU A 48 -22.43 5.12 -11.11
C GLU A 48 -21.24 4.28 -10.62
N SER A 49 -20.02 4.59 -11.07
CA SER A 49 -18.83 3.89 -10.59
C SER A 49 -18.56 4.14 -9.10
N ALA A 50 -18.87 5.34 -8.60
CA ALA A 50 -18.77 5.63 -7.16
C ALA A 50 -19.81 4.84 -6.37
N ALA A 51 -21.07 4.82 -6.83
CA ALA A 51 -22.14 4.04 -6.23
C ALA A 51 -21.80 2.55 -6.18
N GLU A 52 -21.35 1.96 -7.30
CA GLU A 52 -20.93 0.55 -7.37
C GLU A 52 -19.82 0.25 -6.35
N TRP A 53 -18.79 1.10 -6.29
CA TRP A 53 -17.72 0.93 -5.31
C TRP A 53 -18.20 1.04 -3.86
N LEU A 54 -19.10 1.97 -3.54
CA LEU A 54 -19.65 2.12 -2.18
C LEU A 54 -20.51 0.92 -1.79
N GLU A 55 -21.31 0.39 -2.72
CA GLU A 55 -22.08 -0.86 -2.52
C GLU A 55 -21.13 -2.03 -2.22
N GLU A 56 -20.11 -2.23 -3.04
CA GLU A 56 -19.17 -3.34 -2.87
C GLU A 56 -18.29 -3.20 -1.63
N ALA A 57 -17.65 -2.04 -1.45
CA ALA A 57 -16.63 -1.83 -0.41
C ALA A 57 -17.24 -1.61 0.98
N TRP A 58 -18.43 -1.02 1.05
CA TRP A 58 -19.05 -0.58 2.30
C TRP A 58 -20.43 -1.18 2.57
N GLY A 59 -20.96 -2.02 1.66
CA GLY A 59 -22.29 -2.62 1.81
C GLY A 59 -23.43 -1.60 1.65
N GLY A 60 -23.16 -0.48 0.99
CA GLY A 60 -24.16 0.54 0.65
C GLY A 60 -23.80 1.97 1.08
N TYR A 61 -24.62 2.90 0.62
CA TYR A 61 -24.49 4.34 0.86
C TYR A 61 -25.85 5.02 1.07
N ALA A 62 -25.86 6.16 1.76
CA ALA A 62 -27.00 7.07 1.79
C ALA A 62 -26.93 8.07 0.62
N GLU A 63 -28.09 8.49 0.12
CA GLU A 63 -28.22 9.57 -0.87
C GLU A 63 -28.10 10.97 -0.24
N GLU A 64 -28.16 11.04 1.09
CA GLU A 64 -28.04 12.28 1.85
C GLU A 64 -26.71 12.30 2.60
N ARG A 65 -26.04 13.45 2.56
CA ARG A 65 -24.80 13.67 3.31
C ARG A 65 -25.04 13.71 4.80
N PHE A 66 -24.12 13.13 5.55
CA PHE A 66 -23.97 13.32 6.99
C PHE A 66 -22.62 13.93 7.35
N ASP A 67 -22.63 14.82 8.35
CA ASP A 67 -21.44 15.55 8.82
C ASP A 67 -20.55 14.71 9.77
N GLU A 68 -21.12 13.69 10.42
CA GLU A 68 -20.41 12.78 11.32
C GLU A 68 -20.56 11.33 10.88
N VAL A 69 -19.59 10.49 11.22
CA VAL A 69 -19.61 9.06 10.89
C VAL A 69 -20.67 8.34 11.73
N PRO A 70 -21.68 7.68 11.12
CA PRO A 70 -22.75 7.00 11.84
C PRO A 70 -22.24 5.72 12.51
N GLU A 71 -22.94 5.30 13.57
CA GLU A 71 -22.62 4.05 14.29
C GLU A 71 -23.21 2.79 13.64
N GLU A 72 -24.13 2.97 12.70
CA GLU A 72 -24.86 1.93 11.99
C GLU A 72 -24.82 2.20 10.49
N PRO A 73 -24.82 1.15 9.64
CA PRO A 73 -24.83 1.33 8.19
C PRO A 73 -26.13 2.00 7.70
N PRO A 74 -26.10 2.73 6.58
CA PRO A 74 -24.93 2.93 5.71
C PRO A 74 -23.87 3.85 6.34
N PHE A 75 -22.60 3.43 6.29
CA PHE A 75 -21.48 4.22 6.84
C PHE A 75 -21.00 5.32 5.89
N THR A 76 -21.45 5.26 4.63
CA THR A 76 -21.03 6.14 3.55
C THR A 76 -22.22 6.89 2.96
N TRP A 77 -21.94 7.95 2.22
CA TRP A 77 -22.94 8.69 1.47
C TRP A 77 -22.41 9.07 0.10
N LEU A 78 -23.32 9.30 -0.85
CA LEU A 78 -23.05 9.79 -2.20
C LEU A 78 -24.08 10.87 -2.52
N GLU A 79 -23.61 12.12 -2.60
CA GLU A 79 -24.44 13.29 -2.87
C GLU A 79 -23.81 14.05 -4.04
N GLU A 80 -24.59 14.25 -5.11
CA GLU A 80 -24.15 14.93 -6.34
C GLU A 80 -22.86 14.33 -6.92
N ASP A 81 -21.76 15.10 -6.88
CA ASP A 81 -20.44 14.76 -7.40
C ASP A 81 -19.43 14.42 -6.29
N ARG A 82 -19.92 14.09 -5.08
CA ARG A 82 -19.09 13.77 -3.92
C ARG A 82 -19.58 12.55 -3.18
N TYR A 83 -18.65 11.89 -2.53
CA TYR A 83 -18.96 10.83 -1.58
C TYR A 83 -18.16 10.98 -0.30
N GLY A 84 -18.73 10.46 0.79
CA GLY A 84 -18.10 10.41 2.09
C GLY A 84 -17.83 8.97 2.52
N THR A 85 -16.62 8.70 3.03
CA THR A 85 -16.30 7.42 3.68
C THR A 85 -15.66 7.62 5.05
N PRO A 86 -15.85 6.68 5.99
CA PRO A 86 -15.14 6.69 7.26
C PRO A 86 -13.62 6.59 7.06
N PHE A 87 -12.88 7.55 7.60
CA PHE A 87 -11.43 7.50 7.67
C PHE A 87 -10.98 7.30 9.11
N PHE A 88 -10.14 6.29 9.32
CA PHE A 88 -9.64 5.88 10.62
C PHE A 88 -8.17 6.19 10.73
N ILE A 89 -7.77 6.80 11.84
CA ILE A 89 -6.38 7.18 12.07
C ILE A 89 -6.02 7.00 13.54
N TRP A 90 -4.80 6.53 13.80
CA TRP A 90 -4.25 6.43 15.15
C TRP A 90 -4.29 7.78 15.85
N LYS A 91 -4.61 7.75 17.15
CA LYS A 91 -4.78 8.94 17.96
C LYS A 91 -3.53 9.81 17.97
N GLU A 92 -2.35 9.22 18.13
CA GLU A 92 -1.08 9.96 18.11
C GLU A 92 -0.90 10.74 16.79
N ILE A 93 -1.25 10.12 15.65
CA ILE A 93 -1.14 10.75 14.34
C ILE A 93 -2.20 11.84 14.18
N ALA A 94 -3.42 11.61 14.65
CA ALA A 94 -4.48 12.60 14.65
C ALA A 94 -4.10 13.86 15.44
N ASP A 95 -3.63 13.66 16.67
CA ASP A 95 -3.23 14.72 17.58
C ASP A 95 -2.06 15.54 16.99
N ARG A 96 -1.07 14.86 16.41
CA ARG A 96 0.09 15.52 15.76
C ARG A 96 -0.31 16.38 14.55
N ASN A 97 -1.34 16.00 13.82
CA ASN A 97 -1.78 16.69 12.60
C ASN A 97 -3.02 17.57 12.82
N GLY A 98 -3.55 17.64 14.05
CA GLY A 98 -4.73 18.42 14.37
C GLY A 98 -6.04 17.88 13.77
N PHE A 99 -6.09 16.59 13.43
CA PHE A 99 -7.34 15.96 12.99
C PHE A 99 -8.30 15.81 14.17
N LYS A 100 -9.57 16.18 13.93
CA LYS A 100 -10.65 16.02 14.90
C LYS A 100 -11.61 14.96 14.40
N GLY A 101 -12.06 14.10 15.30
CA GLY A 101 -12.99 13.03 14.99
C GLY A 101 -13.51 12.39 16.27
N LYS A 102 -14.39 11.42 16.10
CA LYS A 102 -14.92 10.61 17.18
C LYS A 102 -13.85 9.64 17.67
N PRO A 103 -13.59 9.54 18.99
CA PRO A 103 -12.64 8.58 19.53
C PRO A 103 -13.15 7.15 19.31
N ILE A 104 -12.21 6.25 19.00
CA ILE A 104 -12.46 4.85 18.71
C ILE A 104 -11.33 4.00 19.30
N GLU A 105 -11.63 2.73 19.54
CA GLU A 105 -10.63 1.74 19.91
C GLU A 105 -10.45 0.78 18.73
N GLY A 106 -9.27 0.21 18.60
CA GLY A 106 -9.06 -0.85 17.64
C GLY A 106 -8.00 -1.85 18.08
N GLU A 107 -8.04 -3.00 17.41
CA GLU A 107 -7.09 -4.07 17.62
C GLU A 107 -6.71 -4.69 16.28
N GLY A 108 -5.46 -5.16 16.19
CA GLY A 108 -4.96 -5.61 14.91
C GLY A 108 -3.61 -6.27 14.96
N ILE A 109 -3.18 -6.72 13.79
CA ILE A 109 -1.84 -7.24 13.54
C ILE A 109 -1.21 -6.39 12.44
N VAL A 110 0.06 -6.06 12.62
CA VAL A 110 0.91 -5.50 11.57
C VAL A 110 1.91 -6.57 11.18
N VAL A 111 1.88 -7.00 9.93
CA VAL A 111 2.85 -7.93 9.35
C VAL A 111 3.83 -7.14 8.48
N TYR A 112 5.11 -7.29 8.75
CA TYR A 112 6.15 -6.46 8.13
C TYR A 112 6.79 -7.15 6.92
N CYS A 113 7.12 -6.33 5.92
CA CYS A 113 7.97 -6.69 4.79
C CYS A 113 9.05 -5.60 4.63
N ASP A 114 10.29 -5.98 4.34
CA ASP A 114 11.39 -5.02 4.23
C ASP A 114 11.38 -4.25 2.89
N THR A 115 10.72 -4.83 1.88
CA THR A 115 10.71 -4.35 0.50
C THR A 115 9.33 -3.83 0.05
N ALA A 116 8.31 -3.92 0.91
CA ALA A 116 6.94 -3.48 0.67
C ALA A 116 6.33 -2.81 1.91
N GLU A 117 5.16 -2.16 1.76
CA GLU A 117 4.41 -1.67 2.92
C GLU A 117 3.93 -2.84 3.80
N SER A 118 3.71 -2.58 5.09
CA SER A 118 3.21 -3.61 5.99
C SER A 118 1.75 -3.97 5.69
N PHE A 119 1.38 -5.23 5.92
CA PHE A 119 0.01 -5.68 5.84
C PHE A 119 -0.65 -5.52 7.21
N ASN A 120 -1.67 -4.67 7.27
CA ASN A 120 -2.21 -4.13 8.52
C ASN A 120 -3.70 -4.47 8.68
N PRO A 121 -4.09 -5.74 8.91
CA PRO A 121 -5.44 -6.07 9.33
C PRO A 121 -5.68 -5.52 10.75
N PHE A 122 -6.16 -4.27 10.80
CA PHE A 122 -6.47 -3.53 12.01
C PHE A 122 -7.94 -3.16 12.01
N PHE A 123 -8.67 -3.59 13.05
CA PHE A 123 -10.11 -3.48 13.15
C PHE A 123 -10.47 -2.42 14.18
N TRP A 124 -11.12 -1.36 13.70
CA TRP A 124 -11.62 -0.27 14.51
C TRP A 124 -13.07 -0.52 14.92
N LYS A 125 -13.39 -0.29 16.19
CA LYS A 125 -14.74 -0.43 16.71
C LYS A 125 -15.58 0.81 16.42
N LEU A 126 -16.64 0.64 15.65
CA LEU A 126 -17.60 1.68 15.28
C LEU A 126 -19.03 1.19 15.60
N GLY A 127 -19.63 1.73 16.67
CA GLY A 127 -20.89 1.20 17.18
C GLY A 127 -20.75 -0.26 17.61
N LYS A 128 -21.59 -1.14 17.06
CA LYS A 128 -21.48 -2.60 17.25
C LYS A 128 -20.55 -3.29 16.24
N TYR A 129 -20.05 -2.56 15.24
CA TYR A 129 -19.27 -3.10 14.14
C TYR A 129 -17.77 -2.97 14.37
N TYR A 130 -17.02 -3.81 13.67
CA TYR A 130 -15.57 -3.78 13.55
C TYR A 130 -15.19 -3.57 12.10
N VAL A 131 -14.53 -2.45 11.80
CA VAL A 131 -14.19 -2.02 10.45
C VAL A 131 -12.68 -2.09 10.26
N CYS A 132 -12.25 -2.90 9.30
CA CYS A 132 -10.87 -2.90 8.80
C CYS A 132 -10.88 -2.37 7.37
N THR A 133 -10.37 -1.16 7.23
CA THR A 133 -10.10 -0.49 5.95
C THR A 133 -8.63 -0.09 5.90
N GLY A 134 -8.01 -0.28 4.74
CA GLY A 134 -6.60 -0.02 4.55
C GLY A 134 -6.17 -0.50 3.17
N PHE A 135 -4.96 -0.10 2.79
CA PHE A 135 -4.29 -0.59 1.60
C PHE A 135 -2.86 -0.98 1.98
N THR A 136 -2.29 -1.90 1.22
CA THR A 136 -0.89 -2.29 1.35
C THR A 136 -0.26 -2.27 -0.03
N LYS A 137 0.70 -1.37 -0.22
CA LYS A 137 1.47 -1.34 -1.46
C LYS A 137 2.52 -2.43 -1.48
N THR A 138 2.44 -3.23 -2.51
CA THR A 138 3.36 -4.36 -2.75
C THR A 138 4.19 -4.18 -4.00
N GLN A 139 4.00 -3.11 -4.79
CA GLN A 139 4.78 -2.92 -6.01
C GLN A 139 6.29 -2.77 -5.71
N PRO A 140 7.17 -3.47 -6.44
CA PRO A 140 8.61 -3.31 -6.32
C PRO A 140 9.09 -2.00 -6.95
N PHE A 141 10.12 -1.38 -6.38
CA PHE A 141 10.74 -0.18 -6.92
C PHE A 141 12.08 -0.44 -7.61
N THR A 142 12.68 -1.61 -7.34
CA THR A 142 13.89 -2.11 -8.02
C THR A 142 13.68 -3.55 -8.49
N ALA A 143 14.51 -4.02 -9.43
CA ALA A 143 14.48 -5.41 -9.89
C ALA A 143 14.75 -6.40 -8.75
N GLU A 144 15.64 -6.05 -7.81
CA GLU A 144 15.98 -6.87 -6.63
C GLU A 144 14.78 -7.07 -5.69
N GLU A 145 13.82 -6.15 -5.69
CA GLU A 145 12.61 -6.24 -4.86
C GLU A 145 11.51 -7.11 -5.49
N VAL A 146 11.59 -7.44 -6.79
CA VAL A 146 10.51 -8.14 -7.52
C VAL A 146 10.19 -9.48 -6.88
N GLU A 147 11.17 -10.32 -6.58
CA GLU A 147 10.93 -11.67 -6.04
C GLU A 147 10.29 -11.60 -4.63
N ALA A 148 10.88 -10.80 -3.74
CA ALA A 148 10.40 -10.63 -2.38
C ALA A 148 8.97 -10.07 -2.35
N ASN A 149 8.70 -9.06 -3.17
CA ASN A 149 7.39 -8.41 -3.26
C ASN A 149 6.33 -9.33 -3.87
N THR A 150 6.71 -10.10 -4.90
CA THR A 150 5.85 -11.14 -5.49
C THR A 150 5.46 -12.17 -4.43
N ARG A 151 6.44 -12.69 -3.67
CA ARG A 151 6.19 -13.66 -2.60
C ARG A 151 5.28 -13.09 -1.51
N TYR A 152 5.48 -11.83 -1.15
CA TYR A 152 4.70 -11.14 -0.14
C TYR A 152 3.25 -10.88 -0.59
N HIS A 153 3.06 -10.40 -1.82
CA HIS A 153 1.75 -10.20 -2.42
C HIS A 153 0.96 -11.53 -2.49
N LYS A 154 1.60 -12.61 -2.96
CA LYS A 154 1.00 -13.96 -2.95
C LYS A 154 0.58 -14.42 -1.56
N TRP A 155 1.39 -14.09 -0.56
CA TRP A 155 1.06 -14.42 0.83
C TRP A 155 -0.16 -13.62 1.30
N ILE A 156 -0.21 -12.30 1.07
CA ILE A 156 -1.37 -11.46 1.41
C ILE A 156 -2.65 -12.00 0.76
N CYS A 157 -2.64 -12.25 -0.55
CA CYS A 157 -3.84 -12.73 -1.25
C CYS A 157 -4.31 -14.10 -0.72
N ARG A 158 -3.39 -15.00 -0.36
CA ARG A 158 -3.73 -16.28 0.28
C ARG A 158 -4.34 -16.10 1.67
N VAL A 159 -3.81 -15.18 2.47
CA VAL A 159 -4.39 -14.80 3.77
C VAL A 159 -5.80 -14.27 3.56
N LEU A 160 -5.98 -13.30 2.65
CA LEU A 160 -7.28 -12.71 2.33
C LEU A 160 -8.30 -13.76 1.86
N LYS A 161 -7.92 -14.74 1.03
CA LYS A 161 -8.80 -15.86 0.64
C LYS A 161 -9.17 -16.79 1.81
N ARG A 162 -8.33 -16.90 2.84
CA ARG A 162 -8.73 -17.58 4.09
C ARG A 162 -9.69 -16.73 4.89
N LEU A 163 -9.44 -15.42 4.98
CA LEU A 163 -10.30 -14.48 5.70
C LEU A 163 -11.69 -14.39 5.07
N GLU A 164 -11.80 -14.36 3.74
CA GLU A 164 -13.06 -14.32 2.97
C GLU A 164 -14.08 -15.39 3.38
N LYS A 165 -13.62 -16.52 3.95
CA LYS A 165 -14.48 -17.63 4.40
C LYS A 165 -15.12 -17.43 5.77
N LEU A 166 -14.77 -16.36 6.49
CA LEU A 166 -15.36 -16.02 7.77
C LEU A 166 -16.72 -15.30 7.57
N PRO A 167 -17.61 -15.29 8.57
CA PRO A 167 -18.92 -14.65 8.45
C PRO A 167 -18.78 -13.13 8.63
N TRP A 168 -18.47 -12.45 7.53
CA TRP A 168 -18.40 -10.99 7.47
C TRP A 168 -19.78 -10.39 7.21
N TRP A 169 -20.02 -9.19 7.73
CA TRP A 169 -21.13 -8.36 7.28
C TRP A 169 -20.85 -7.82 5.87
N ASN A 170 -19.62 -7.36 5.63
CA ASN A 170 -19.14 -7.06 4.28
C ASN A 170 -17.66 -7.42 4.11
N PHE A 171 -17.30 -8.00 2.96
CA PHE A 171 -15.92 -8.35 2.63
C PHE A 171 -15.61 -7.92 1.20
N TYR A 172 -14.62 -7.03 1.08
CA TYR A 172 -14.20 -6.46 -0.18
C TYR A 172 -12.68 -6.40 -0.25
N VAL A 173 -12.14 -6.79 -1.40
CA VAL A 173 -10.72 -6.69 -1.73
C VAL A 173 -10.62 -6.08 -3.12
N HIS A 174 -9.94 -4.95 -3.22
CA HIS A 174 -9.50 -4.41 -4.50
C HIS A 174 -8.02 -4.71 -4.66
N ASP A 175 -7.68 -5.41 -5.74
CA ASP A 175 -6.31 -5.66 -6.15
C ASP A 175 -6.11 -5.13 -7.57
N GLU A 176 -5.33 -4.05 -7.70
CA GLU A 176 -5.04 -3.40 -8.98
C GLU A 176 -4.39 -4.37 -9.98
N ALA A 177 -3.60 -5.34 -9.51
CA ALA A 177 -2.97 -6.33 -10.37
C ALA A 177 -3.93 -7.47 -10.78
N GLY A 178 -5.08 -7.60 -10.09
CA GLY A 178 -6.06 -8.66 -10.31
C GLY A 178 -5.57 -10.07 -9.95
N TYR A 179 -4.46 -10.20 -9.24
CA TYR A 179 -3.94 -11.48 -8.76
C TYR A 179 -4.86 -12.11 -7.71
N TYR A 180 -5.48 -11.32 -6.83
CA TYR A 180 -6.43 -11.84 -5.83
C TYR A 180 -7.57 -12.67 -6.45
N GLU A 181 -8.07 -12.27 -7.62
CA GLU A 181 -9.11 -13.01 -8.33
C GLU A 181 -8.58 -14.12 -9.23
N THR A 182 -7.48 -13.86 -9.94
CA THR A 182 -7.00 -14.77 -11.00
C THR A 182 -6.05 -15.84 -10.48
N MET A 183 -5.32 -15.57 -9.39
CA MET A 183 -4.17 -16.34 -8.92
C MET A 183 -3.10 -16.60 -10.01
N ASP A 184 -3.07 -15.77 -11.06
CA ASP A 184 -2.12 -15.91 -12.17
C ASP A 184 -0.76 -15.30 -11.81
N GLU A 185 0.15 -16.17 -11.37
CA GLU A 185 1.48 -15.76 -10.93
C GLU A 185 2.32 -15.15 -12.05
N LYS A 186 2.15 -15.64 -13.28
CA LYS A 186 2.92 -15.16 -14.43
C LYS A 186 2.49 -13.74 -14.77
N LYS A 187 1.18 -13.50 -14.88
CA LYS A 187 0.64 -12.17 -15.14
C LYS A 187 1.04 -11.16 -14.07
N MET A 188 1.03 -11.57 -12.79
CA MET A 188 1.46 -10.71 -11.69
C MET A 188 2.96 -10.38 -11.79
N ALA A 189 3.83 -11.37 -12.03
CA ALA A 189 5.26 -11.14 -12.17
C ALA A 189 5.59 -10.21 -13.34
N GLU A 190 4.96 -10.41 -14.50
CA GLU A 190 5.10 -9.54 -15.67
C GLU A 190 4.66 -8.10 -15.37
N SER A 191 3.55 -7.93 -14.63
CA SER A 191 3.07 -6.61 -14.19
C SER A 191 4.06 -5.93 -13.23
N PHE A 192 4.59 -6.66 -12.26
CA PHE A 192 5.56 -6.14 -11.29
C PHE A 192 6.87 -5.72 -11.97
N GLU A 193 7.35 -6.52 -12.92
CA GLU A 193 8.53 -6.20 -13.72
C GLU A 193 8.28 -4.95 -14.59
N ALA A 194 7.12 -4.87 -15.25
CA ALA A 194 6.75 -3.72 -16.08
C ALA A 194 6.67 -2.42 -15.25
N VAL A 195 6.06 -2.47 -14.06
CA VAL A 195 5.98 -1.32 -13.14
C VAL A 195 7.37 -0.92 -12.65
N ALA A 196 8.21 -1.88 -12.25
CA ALA A 196 9.58 -1.58 -11.82
C ALA A 196 10.39 -0.91 -12.94
N LYS A 197 10.30 -1.42 -14.18
CA LYS A 197 10.94 -0.83 -15.37
C LYS A 197 10.41 0.58 -15.66
N LEU A 198 9.10 0.81 -15.55
CA LEU A 198 8.51 2.14 -15.74
C LEU A 198 8.98 3.13 -14.68
N ILE A 199 8.91 2.76 -13.40
CA ILE A 199 9.38 3.59 -12.28
C ILE A 199 10.84 3.95 -12.48
N TRP A 200 11.68 2.96 -12.82
CA TRP A 200 13.10 3.17 -13.08
C TRP A 200 13.33 4.12 -14.26
N GLY A 201 12.64 3.91 -15.38
CA GLY A 201 12.77 4.73 -16.58
C GLY A 201 12.41 6.19 -16.33
N VAL A 202 11.25 6.43 -15.72
CA VAL A 202 10.78 7.79 -15.38
C VAL A 202 11.72 8.46 -14.38
N SER A 203 12.08 7.74 -13.31
CA SER A 203 12.95 8.30 -12.26
C SER A 203 14.35 8.62 -12.79
N SER A 204 14.88 7.77 -13.66
CA SER A 204 16.19 7.99 -14.31
C SER A 204 16.17 9.19 -15.24
N ALA A 205 15.11 9.34 -16.05
CA ALA A 205 14.94 10.48 -16.94
C ALA A 205 14.81 11.80 -16.17
N ILE A 206 14.04 11.81 -15.06
CA ILE A 206 13.94 12.97 -14.17
C ILE A 206 15.31 13.30 -13.57
N GLN A 207 16.05 12.31 -13.09
CA GLN A 207 17.37 12.53 -12.52
C GLN A 207 18.38 13.06 -13.57
N GLU A 208 18.29 12.60 -14.81
CA GLU A 208 19.08 13.11 -15.93
C GLU A 208 18.77 14.58 -16.22
N ALA A 209 17.49 14.96 -16.31
CA ALA A 209 17.10 16.35 -16.49
C ALA A 209 17.57 17.26 -15.33
N ILE A 210 17.54 16.75 -14.09
CA ILE A 210 18.08 17.45 -12.91
C ILE A 210 19.60 17.67 -13.04
N ASP A 211 20.33 16.62 -13.43
CA ASP A 211 21.79 16.67 -13.61
C ASP A 211 22.17 17.64 -14.75
N GLU A 212 21.45 17.61 -15.88
CA GLU A 212 21.65 18.52 -17.03
C GLU A 212 21.36 19.98 -16.67
N ALA A 213 20.33 20.23 -15.86
CA ALA A 213 20.00 21.57 -15.38
C ALA A 213 20.98 22.08 -14.30
N GLY A 214 21.94 21.27 -13.85
CA GLY A 214 22.90 21.61 -12.80
C GLY A 214 22.24 21.87 -11.43
N LEU A 215 21.03 21.32 -11.21
CA LEU A 215 20.28 21.54 -9.98
C LEU A 215 20.84 20.67 -8.85
N PRO A 216 20.94 21.17 -7.61
CA PRO A 216 21.42 20.41 -6.46
C PRO A 216 20.35 19.46 -5.88
N LEU A 217 19.49 18.91 -6.74
CA LEU A 217 18.39 18.02 -6.36
C LEU A 217 18.77 16.56 -6.59
N ARG A 218 18.12 15.66 -5.85
CA ARG A 218 18.25 14.21 -6.03
C ARG A 218 16.87 13.59 -6.05
N GLY A 219 16.61 12.78 -7.08
CA GLY A 219 15.45 11.91 -7.15
C GLY A 219 15.59 10.81 -6.11
N VAL A 220 14.53 10.62 -5.33
CA VAL A 220 14.40 9.51 -4.39
C VAL A 220 13.14 8.74 -4.76
N VAL A 221 13.29 7.44 -4.99
CA VAL A 221 12.17 6.52 -5.22
C VAL A 221 11.86 5.78 -3.93
N ALA A 222 10.57 5.56 -3.66
CA ALA A 222 10.08 4.87 -2.47
C ALA A 222 10.52 5.51 -1.13
N GLY A 223 10.91 6.79 -1.15
CA GLY A 223 11.47 7.48 0.03
C GLY A 223 12.82 6.95 0.52
N LYS A 224 13.42 5.94 -0.13
CA LYS A 224 14.67 5.29 0.32
C LYS A 224 15.77 5.14 -0.74
N HIS A 225 15.40 5.06 -2.02
CA HIS A 225 16.32 4.74 -3.10
C HIS A 225 16.82 6.01 -3.82
N ASP A 226 18.08 6.38 -3.61
CA ASP A 226 18.75 7.46 -4.35
C ASP A 226 18.99 7.02 -5.80
N VAL A 227 18.28 7.66 -6.74
CA VAL A 227 18.31 7.28 -8.16
C VAL A 227 19.71 7.45 -8.75
N LYS A 228 20.44 8.50 -8.35
CA LYS A 228 21.79 8.74 -8.84
C LYS A 228 22.75 7.64 -8.40
N LYS A 229 22.69 7.25 -7.12
CA LYS A 229 23.50 6.13 -6.61
C LYS A 229 23.19 4.81 -7.32
N LEU A 230 21.91 4.54 -7.60
CA LEU A 230 21.53 3.34 -8.35
C LEU A 230 22.07 3.38 -9.79
N ARG A 231 21.98 4.53 -10.46
CA ARG A 231 22.55 4.70 -11.81
C ARG A 231 24.06 4.52 -11.83
N ASP A 232 24.77 5.06 -10.84
CA ASP A 232 26.22 4.95 -10.75
C ASP A 232 26.65 3.50 -10.50
N LYS A 233 25.95 2.78 -9.61
CA LYS A 233 26.14 1.33 -9.42
C LYS A 233 25.96 0.57 -10.73
N LEU A 234 24.91 0.88 -11.50
CA LEU A 234 24.64 0.22 -12.78
C LEU A 234 25.78 0.46 -13.77
N LYS A 235 26.30 1.69 -13.87
CA LYS A 235 27.45 2.02 -14.73
C LYS A 235 28.71 1.26 -14.32
N ASP A 236 28.93 1.08 -13.02
CA ASP A 236 30.09 0.34 -12.50
C ASP A 236 29.99 -1.16 -12.78
N VAL A 237 28.79 -1.75 -12.72
CA VAL A 237 28.54 -3.14 -13.11
C VAL A 237 28.81 -3.34 -14.60
N VAL A 238 28.20 -2.52 -15.46
CA VAL A 238 28.41 -2.57 -16.92
C VAL A 238 29.89 -2.39 -17.29
N ARG A 239 30.62 -1.52 -16.59
CA ARG A 239 32.07 -1.34 -16.80
C ARG A 239 32.89 -2.56 -16.39
N ARG A 240 32.52 -3.23 -15.30
CA ARG A 240 33.21 -4.46 -14.84
C ARG A 240 32.94 -5.63 -15.78
N GLU A 241 31.74 -5.72 -16.34
CA GLU A 241 31.34 -6.77 -17.28
C GLU A 241 31.89 -6.54 -18.69
N ALA A 242 31.96 -5.29 -19.16
CA ALA A 242 32.65 -4.93 -20.40
C ALA A 242 34.16 -5.23 -20.37
N ALA A 243 34.77 -5.28 -19.18
CA ALA A 243 36.15 -5.73 -18.98
C ALA A 243 36.29 -7.26 -19.03
N THR A 244 35.18 -8.01 -19.03
CA THR A 244 35.10 -9.47 -19.17
C THR A 244 34.34 -9.86 -20.44
N ASP A 245 34.71 -9.31 -21.59
CA ASP A 245 34.44 -9.74 -22.99
C ASP A 245 33.11 -10.48 -23.30
N ARG A 246 32.01 -10.09 -22.64
CA ARG A 246 30.66 -10.53 -22.99
C ARG A 246 29.73 -9.33 -22.87
N GLN A 247 29.30 -8.82 -24.02
CA GLN A 247 28.37 -7.71 -24.09
C GLN A 247 26.96 -8.22 -23.74
N MET A 248 26.56 -8.06 -22.49
CA MET A 248 25.21 -8.38 -22.00
C MET A 248 24.24 -7.23 -22.31
N THR A 249 23.07 -7.60 -22.83
CA THR A 249 21.92 -6.72 -22.98
C THR A 249 21.19 -6.56 -21.63
N ILE A 250 20.32 -5.54 -21.50
CA ILE A 250 19.45 -5.38 -20.32
C ILE A 250 18.63 -6.66 -20.06
N ASP A 251 18.25 -7.37 -21.13
CA ASP A 251 17.54 -8.64 -21.04
C ASP A 251 18.41 -9.79 -20.50
N ASP A 252 19.73 -9.75 -20.71
CA ASP A 252 20.66 -10.74 -20.15
C ASP A 252 20.87 -10.52 -18.63
N TYR A 253 20.91 -9.27 -18.16
CA TYR A 253 21.01 -8.94 -16.73
C TYR A 253 19.78 -9.43 -15.96
N MET A 254 18.57 -9.22 -16.51
CA MET A 254 17.32 -9.64 -15.87
C MET A 254 17.21 -11.17 -15.72
N ASN A 255 17.89 -11.94 -16.59
CA ASN A 255 17.87 -13.40 -16.56
C ASN A 255 18.97 -14.02 -15.70
N GLU A 256 20.15 -13.40 -15.55
CA GLU A 256 21.27 -14.00 -14.81
C GLU A 256 21.28 -13.69 -13.29
N THR A 257 20.64 -12.61 -12.81
CA THR A 257 20.61 -12.28 -11.36
C THR A 257 19.66 -13.12 -10.50
N LEU A 258 18.84 -14.00 -11.10
CA LEU A 258 17.89 -14.84 -10.36
C LEU A 258 18.53 -16.02 -9.61
N ASP A 259 19.79 -16.39 -9.92
CA ASP A 259 20.38 -17.64 -9.44
C ASP A 259 21.42 -17.51 -8.31
N LYS A 260 21.81 -16.28 -7.90
CA LYS A 260 22.86 -16.12 -6.89
C LYS A 260 22.54 -15.01 -5.89
N TYR A 261 22.79 -15.33 -4.63
CA TYR A 261 22.80 -14.46 -3.45
C TYR A 261 21.51 -14.44 -2.61
N GLY A 262 21.30 -15.54 -1.89
CA GLY A 262 20.75 -15.46 -0.53
C GLY A 262 21.82 -14.97 0.45
N GLY A 263 21.44 -14.09 1.40
CA GLY A 263 22.27 -13.76 2.57
C GLY A 263 22.05 -12.38 3.22
N ASP A 264 21.01 -12.28 4.07
CA ASP A 264 20.93 -11.70 5.44
C ASP A 264 21.39 -10.25 5.78
N PRO A 265 20.98 -9.65 6.93
CA PRO A 265 19.88 -8.69 7.04
C PRO A 265 20.35 -7.39 7.75
N HIS A 266 19.42 -6.57 8.21
CA HIS A 266 19.59 -5.37 9.08
C HIS A 266 19.49 -4.01 8.38
N ARG A 267 18.23 -3.53 8.28
CA ARG A 267 17.88 -2.19 8.78
C ARG A 267 16.38 -2.04 8.97
N SER A 268 15.95 -1.86 10.21
CA SER A 268 14.59 -1.48 10.59
C SER A 268 14.32 0.00 10.31
N LEU A 269 13.30 0.31 9.52
CA LEU A 269 12.63 1.61 9.45
C LEU A 269 11.14 1.28 9.19
N GLY A 270 10.21 1.58 10.09
CA GLY A 270 9.81 2.93 10.46
C GLY A 270 8.60 3.28 9.60
N ALA A 271 7.39 3.13 10.15
CA ALA A 271 6.13 3.34 9.45
C ALA A 271 6.06 4.75 8.84
N HIS A 272 5.84 4.82 7.52
CA HIS A 272 5.53 6.07 6.83
C HIS A 272 4.18 5.94 6.14
N SER A 273 3.14 6.44 6.81
CA SER A 273 1.89 6.82 6.18
C SER A 273 2.00 8.23 5.59
N THR A 274 1.27 8.44 4.49
CA THR A 274 0.76 9.70 3.94
C THR A 274 1.74 10.76 3.42
N SER A 275 1.98 10.73 2.10
CA SER A 275 1.90 11.93 1.24
C SER A 275 1.79 11.56 -0.24
N ILE A 276 0.58 11.59 -0.80
CA ILE A 276 0.38 11.79 -2.25
C ILE A 276 -0.34 13.14 -2.36
N PHE A 277 0.23 14.04 -3.17
CA PHE A 277 -0.19 15.42 -3.47
C PHE A 277 0.01 16.50 -2.39
N ARG A 278 1.16 17.20 -2.45
CA ARG A 278 1.26 18.67 -2.39
C ARG A 278 2.67 19.13 -2.73
N GLY A 279 2.82 19.82 -3.84
CA GLY A 279 4.11 20.39 -4.26
C GLY A 279 4.07 21.13 -5.61
N VAL A 280 2.93 21.71 -5.99
CA VAL A 280 2.94 22.80 -6.98
C VAL A 280 3.47 24.02 -6.24
N GLY A 281 4.60 24.53 -6.70
CA GLY A 281 5.29 25.66 -6.09
C GLY A 281 4.39 26.89 -6.01
N VAL A 282 4.28 27.45 -4.81
CA VAL A 282 3.92 28.85 -4.63
C VAL A 282 5.22 29.63 -4.55
N LEU A 283 5.61 30.21 -5.68
CA LEU A 283 6.54 31.33 -5.72
C LEU A 283 5.90 32.49 -4.95
N HIS A 284 6.44 32.84 -3.79
CA HIS A 284 6.24 34.17 -3.23
C HIS A 284 7.31 35.11 -3.82
N PRO A 285 6.92 36.18 -4.54
CA PRO A 285 7.86 37.23 -4.87
C PRO A 285 8.20 37.99 -3.59
N ARG A 286 9.50 38.15 -3.34
CA ARG A 286 10.02 39.06 -2.32
C ARG A 286 9.82 40.51 -2.79
N ALA A 287 9.07 41.28 -2.01
CA ALA A 287 9.39 42.66 -1.58
C ALA A 287 8.35 43.08 -0.54
#